data_AF-A0A395NZ88-F1
#
_entry.id   AF-A0A395NZ88-F1
#
_cell.length_a   1.000
_cell.length_b   1.000
_cell.length_c   1.000
_cell.angle_alpha   90.00
_cell.angle_beta   90.00
_cell.angle_gamma   90.00
#
_symmetry.space_group_name_H-M   'P 1'
#
loop_
_entity.id
_entity.type
_entity.pdbx_description
1 polymer ?
#
loop_
_entity_poly.entity_id
_entity_poly.type
_entity_poly.pdbx_seq_one_letter_code
_entity_poly.pdbx_strand_id
1 'polypeptide(L)'
;MCGLAFATTMGVTLSINYLIDSYHEISGDAIVTVIIVRNTMSFAISYGITPWLTNLGYKNCFISAACISVATSSVCFIMIKYGKGLRVRSAGKYHAMVSLDQAKQEME
;
A
#
# COMPACT_ATOMS: atom_id res chain seq x y z
N MET A 1 -4.14 14.43 18.98
CA MET A 1 -3.06 14.38 17.96
C MET A 1 -2.20 13.11 18.06
N CYS A 2 -1.83 12.63 19.26
CA CYS A 2 -0.98 11.44 19.42
C CYS A 2 -1.57 10.14 18.84
N GLY A 3 -2.89 9.90 18.98
CA GLY A 3 -3.52 8.65 18.52
C GLY A 3 -3.44 8.42 17.01
N LEU A 4 -3.58 9.50 16.21
CA LEU A 4 -3.49 9.40 14.75
C LEU A 4 -2.06 9.07 14.30
N ALA A 5 -1.06 9.72 14.90
CA ALA A 5 0.35 9.46 14.60
C ALA A 5 0.77 8.02 14.98
N PHE A 6 0.25 7.52 16.10
CA PHE A 6 0.49 6.14 16.53
C PHE A 6 -0.11 5.13 15.55
N ALA A 7 -1.38 5.29 15.19
CA ALA A 7 -2.08 4.38 14.29
C ALA A 7 -1.44 4.33 12.89
N THR A 8 -1.06 5.48 12.32
CA THR A 8 -0.41 5.52 11.00
C THR A 8 0.97 4.89 11.02
N THR A 9 1.77 5.16 12.05
CA THR A 9 3.12 4.59 12.20
C THR A 9 3.04 3.07 12.35
N MET A 10 2.16 2.56 13.21
CA MET A 10 1.98 1.11 13.38
C MET A 10 1.47 0.44 12.10
N GLY A 11 0.48 1.02 11.44
CA GLY A 11 -0.11 0.45 10.23
C GLY A 11 0.90 0.30 9.08
N VAL A 12 1.71 1.32 8.86
CA VAL A 12 2.76 1.30 7.83
C VAL A 12 3.84 0.27 8.17
N THR A 13 4.34 0.29 9.42
CA THR A 13 5.39 -0.65 9.85
C THR A 13 4.93 -2.10 9.76
N LEU A 14 3.72 -2.43 10.22
CA LEU A 14 3.16 -3.78 10.11
C LEU A 14 3.04 -4.25 8.65
N SER A 15 2.58 -3.37 7.76
CA SER A 15 2.41 -3.70 6.35
C SER A 15 3.73 -3.98 5.64
N ILE A 16 4.76 -3.18 5.92
CA ILE A 16 6.10 -3.37 5.35
C ILE A 16 6.76 -4.63 5.90
N ASN A 17 6.64 -4.91 7.20
CA ASN A 17 7.17 -6.14 7.79
C ASN A 17 6.50 -7.38 7.17
N TYR A 18 5.19 -7.35 6.93
CA TYR A 18 4.49 -8.44 6.25
C TYR A 18 4.97 -8.65 4.80
N LEU A 19 5.31 -7.57 4.11
CA LEU A 19 5.87 -7.63 2.75
C LEU A 19 7.27 -8.26 2.76
N ILE A 20 8.13 -7.87 3.70
CA ILE A 20 9.48 -8.45 3.86
C ILE A 20 9.39 -9.95 4.17
N ASP A 21 8.53 -10.34 5.10
CA ASP A 21 8.36 -11.73 5.51
C ASP A 21 7.76 -12.61 4.39
N SER A 22 6.97 -12.02 3.48
CA SER A 22 6.36 -12.76 2.36
C SER A 22 7.25 -12.79 1.11
N TYR A 23 8.14 -11.81 0.92
CA TYR A 23 8.96 -11.61 -0.28
C TYR A 23 10.42 -11.32 0.09
N HIS A 24 11.05 -12.20 0.85
CA HIS A 24 12.38 -11.97 1.43
C HIS A 24 13.46 -11.68 0.37
N GLU A 25 13.49 -12.43 -0.74
CA GLU A 25 14.57 -12.33 -1.75
C GLU A 25 14.45 -11.07 -2.61
N ILE A 26 13.23 -10.58 -2.85
CA ILE A 26 12.94 -9.37 -3.66
C ILE A 26 12.49 -8.22 -2.74
N SER A 27 12.77 -8.31 -1.44
CA SER A 27 12.25 -7.39 -0.42
C SER A 27 12.72 -5.95 -0.65
N GLY A 28 13.98 -5.75 -1.06
CA GLY A 28 14.54 -4.43 -1.33
C GLY A 28 13.78 -3.67 -2.41
N ASP A 29 13.63 -4.26 -3.59
CA ASP A 29 12.92 -3.64 -4.72
C ASP A 29 11.43 -3.42 -4.45
N ALA A 30 10.80 -4.39 -3.76
CA ALA A 30 9.41 -4.30 -3.35
C ALA A 30 9.16 -3.14 -2.36
N ILE A 31 10.03 -2.93 -1.37
CA ILE A 31 9.92 -1.82 -0.42
C ILE A 31 10.07 -0.48 -1.15
N VAL A 32 11.07 -0.33 -2.03
CA VAL A 32 11.31 0.90 -2.78
C VAL A 32 10.08 1.28 -3.60
N THR A 33 9.49 0.30 -4.30
CA THR A 33 8.27 0.50 -5.09
C THR A 33 7.10 0.99 -4.22
N VAL A 34 6.89 0.40 -3.04
CA VAL A 34 5.83 0.81 -2.11
C VAL A 34 6.04 2.24 -1.60
N ILE A 35 7.30 2.61 -1.30
CA ILE A 35 7.64 3.97 -0.85
C ILE A 35 7.33 5.00 -1.94
N ILE A 36 7.68 4.71 -3.19
CA ILE A 36 7.41 5.60 -4.32
C ILE A 36 5.89 5.81 -4.46
N VAL A 37 5.11 4.73 -4.55
CA VAL A 37 3.65 4.80 -4.69
C VAL A 37 3.04 5.62 -3.56
N ARG A 38 3.49 5.42 -2.31
CA ARG A 38 3.00 6.18 -1.15
C ARG A 38 3.23 7.68 -1.30
N ASN A 39 4.45 8.08 -1.68
CA ASN A 39 4.79 9.49 -1.82
C ASN A 39 4.07 10.13 -3.02
N THR A 40 3.93 9.41 -4.12
CA THR A 40 3.14 9.86 -5.28
C THR A 40 1.67 10.05 -4.93
N MET A 41 1.07 9.15 -4.15
CA MET A 41 -0.32 9.32 -3.68
C MET A 41 -0.48 10.57 -2.81
N SER A 42 0.45 10.83 -1.89
CA SER A 42 0.43 12.06 -1.07
C SER A 42 0.57 13.33 -1.92
N PHE A 43 1.39 13.28 -2.97
CA PHE A 43 1.50 14.36 -3.94
C PHE A 43 0.19 14.54 -4.71
N ALA A 44 -0.37 13.47 -5.26
CA ALA A 44 -1.62 13.52 -6.03
C ALA A 44 -2.78 14.11 -5.21
N ILE A 45 -2.91 13.72 -3.93
CA ILE A 45 -3.94 14.28 -3.03
C ILE A 45 -3.70 15.77 -2.79
N SER A 46 -2.45 16.20 -2.56
CA SER A 46 -2.11 17.60 -2.33
C SER A 46 -2.50 18.50 -3.51
N TYR A 47 -2.33 18.01 -4.74
CA TYR A 47 -2.77 18.73 -5.95
C TYR A 47 -4.27 18.57 -6.24
N GLY A 48 -4.87 17.46 -5.82
CA GLY A 48 -6.28 17.14 -6.04
C GLY A 48 -7.26 17.82 -5.08
N ILE A 49 -6.83 18.23 -3.89
CA ILE A 49 -7.73 18.82 -2.87
C ILE A 49 -8.38 20.11 -3.37
N THR A 50 -7.63 21.01 -4.02
CA THR A 50 -8.15 22.29 -4.50
C THR A 50 -9.28 22.11 -5.53
N PRO A 51 -9.10 21.36 -6.63
CA PRO A 51 -10.20 21.10 -7.56
C PRO A 51 -11.32 20.25 -6.95
N TRP A 52 -11.02 19.35 -6.02
CA TRP A 52 -12.03 18.53 -5.35
C TRP A 52 -12.98 19.40 -4.50
N LEU A 53 -12.43 20.40 -3.82
CA LEU A 53 -13.18 21.35 -3.00
C LEU A 53 -14.00 22.33 -3.84
N THR A 54 -13.46 22.83 -4.96
CA THR A 54 -14.17 23.80 -5.81
C THR A 54 -15.34 23.18 -6.59
N ASN A 55 -15.27 21.90 -6.93
CA ASN A 55 -16.33 21.21 -7.67
C ASN A 55 -17.48 20.71 -6.78
N LEU A 56 -17.20 20.20 -5.57
CA LEU A 56 -18.23 19.64 -4.68
C LEU A 56 -18.68 20.58 -3.56
N GLY A 57 -17.88 21.61 -3.24
CA GLY A 57 -18.07 22.47 -2.07
C GLY A 57 -17.63 21.80 -0.75
N TYR A 58 -17.49 22.60 0.31
CA TYR A 58 -16.92 22.18 1.61
C TYR A 58 -17.65 20.97 2.22
N LYS A 59 -18.97 21.04 2.36
CA LYS A 59 -19.75 19.99 3.06
C LYS A 59 -19.64 18.63 2.38
N ASN A 60 -19.84 18.56 1.06
CA ASN A 60 -19.80 17.29 0.33
C ASN A 60 -18.36 16.77 0.16
N CYS A 61 -17.36 17.65 0.10
CA CYS A 61 -15.95 17.28 0.11
C CYS A 61 -15.57 16.56 1.42
N PHE A 62 -15.97 17.08 2.58
CA PHE A 62 -15.69 16.43 3.87
C PHE A 62 -16.42 15.09 4.03
N ILE A 63 -17.68 15.00 3.58
CA ILE A 63 -18.44 13.75 3.63
C ILE A 63 -17.78 12.69 2.73
N SER A 64 -17.40 13.05 1.50
CA SER A 64 -16.73 12.11 0.59
C SER A 64 -15.34 11.70 1.11
N ALA A 65 -14.57 12.61 1.70
CA ALA A 65 -13.30 12.29 2.35
C ALA A 65 -13.47 11.31 3.53
N ALA A 66 -14.53 11.48 4.33
CA ALA A 66 -14.86 10.55 5.41
C ALA A 66 -15.24 9.16 4.88
N CYS A 67 -16.00 9.08 3.78
CA CYS A 67 -16.30 7.80 3.15
C CYS A 67 -15.05 7.10 2.62
N ILE A 68 -14.12 7.84 2.00
CA ILE A 68 -12.86 7.30 1.47
C ILE A 68 -11.97 6.76 2.61
N SER A 69 -11.90 7.46 3.75
CA SER A 69 -11.09 7.01 4.88
C SER A 69 -11.66 5.75 5.54
N VAL A 70 -12.98 5.63 5.63
CA VAL A 70 -13.66 4.42 6.11
C VAL A 70 -13.46 3.27 5.13
N ALA A 71 -13.62 3.51 3.83
CA ALA A 71 -13.39 2.51 2.78
C ALA A 71 -11.94 1.99 2.82
N THR A 72 -10.96 2.88 2.94
CA THR A 72 -9.54 2.49 3.04
C THR A 72 -9.25 1.69 4.30
N SER A 73 -9.84 2.07 5.43
CA SER A 73 -9.70 1.33 6.70
C SER A 73 -10.36 -0.07 6.64
N SER A 74 -11.43 -0.22 5.86
CA SER A 74 -12.11 -1.51 5.66
C SER A 74 -11.25 -2.53 4.89
N VAL A 75 -10.25 -2.09 4.13
CA VAL A 75 -9.33 -2.99 3.40
C VAL A 75 -8.58 -3.92 4.36
N CYS A 76 -8.27 -3.48 5.57
CA CYS A 76 -7.68 -4.33 6.60
C CYS A 76 -8.58 -5.54 6.94
N PHE A 77 -9.91 -5.35 7.00
CA PHE A 77 -10.85 -6.45 7.23
C PHE A 77 -10.90 -7.42 6.05
N ILE A 78 -10.81 -6.92 4.82
CA ILE A 78 -10.76 -7.75 3.61
C ILE A 78 -9.50 -8.62 3.62
N MET A 79 -8.35 -8.05 3.98
CA MET A 79 -7.08 -8.76 4.08
C MET A 79 -7.11 -9.85 5.15
N ILE A 80 -7.80 -9.66 6.28
CA ILE A 80 -7.99 -10.70 7.29
C ILE A 80 -8.76 -11.90 6.73
N LYS A 81 -9.83 -11.66 5.95
CA LYS A 81 -10.69 -12.74 5.42
C LYS A 81 -10.08 -13.46 4.21
N TYR A 82 -9.40 -12.76 3.32
CA TYR A 82 -8.91 -13.30 2.04
C TYR A 82 -7.38 -13.50 1.96
N GLY A 83 -6.63 -13.16 3.02
CA GLY A 83 -5.17 -13.19 3.01
C GLY A 83 -4.57 -14.56 2.64
N LYS A 84 -5.19 -15.66 3.09
CA LYS A 84 -4.73 -17.03 2.76
C LYS A 84 -4.80 -17.33 1.26
N GLY A 85 -5.90 -16.98 0.59
CA GLY A 85 -6.10 -17.26 -0.84
C GLY A 85 -5.17 -16.44 -1.73
N LEU A 86 -4.91 -15.18 -1.35
CA LEU A 86 -3.99 -14.31 -2.07
C LEU A 86 -2.54 -14.80 -1.96
N ARG A 87 -2.13 -15.35 -0.82
CA ARG A 87 -0.78 -15.90 -0.63
C ARG A 87 -0.50 -17.11 -1.53
N VAL A 88 -1.45 -18.06 -1.62
CA VAL A 88 -1.30 -19.25 -2.47
C VAL A 88 -1.26 -18.86 -3.95
N ARG A 89 -2.04 -17.87 -4.37
CA ARG A 89 -2.07 -17.42 -5.77
C ARG A 89 -0.81 -16.66 -6.19
N SER A 90 -0.20 -15.92 -5.27
CA SER A 90 1.00 -15.14 -5.56
C SER A 90 2.28 -15.96 -5.55
N ALA A 91 2.29 -17.13 -4.89
CA ALA A 91 3.45 -18.02 -4.81
C ALA A 91 3.99 -18.43 -6.20
N GLY A 92 3.11 -18.79 -7.14
CA GLY A 92 3.53 -19.20 -8.48
C GLY A 92 4.24 -18.08 -9.27
N LYS A 93 3.80 -16.82 -9.12
CA LYS A 93 4.46 -15.66 -9.74
C LYS A 93 5.76 -15.29 -9.04
N TYR A 94 5.82 -15.45 -7.71
CA TYR A 94 7.01 -15.19 -6.92
C TYR A 94 8.18 -16.07 -7.35
N HIS A 95 8.00 -17.39 -7.42
CA HIS A 95 9.06 -18.32 -7.82
C HIS A 95 9.61 -18.01 -9.22
N ALA A 96 8.73 -17.62 -10.15
CA ALA A 96 9.15 -17.19 -11.48
C ALA A 96 9.99 -15.90 -11.43
N MET A 97 9.59 -14.89 -10.66
CA MET A 97 10.36 -13.64 -10.51
C MET A 97 11.72 -13.86 -9.83
N VAL A 98 11.80 -14.71 -8.81
CA VAL A 98 13.05 -15.07 -8.14
C VAL A 98 14.02 -15.74 -9.11
N SER A 99 13.55 -16.72 -9.89
CA SER A 99 14.42 -17.42 -10.86
C SER A 99 14.98 -16.48 -11.94
N LEU A 100 14.23 -15.44 -12.31
CA LEU A 100 14.68 -14.43 -13.26
C LEU A 100 15.72 -13.48 -12.65
N ASP A 101 15.54 -13.11 -11.38
CA ASP A 101 16.48 -12.24 -10.66
C ASP A 101 17.81 -12.97 -10.43
N GLN A 102 17.77 -14.26 -10.06
CA GLN A 102 18.95 -15.12 -9.95
C GLN A 102 19.67 -15.27 -11.30
N ALA A 103 18.95 -15.55 -12.39
CA ALA A 103 19.54 -15.66 -13.73
C ALA A 103 20.15 -14.33 -14.22
N LYS A 104 19.62 -13.19 -13.77
CA LYS A 104 20.18 -11.87 -14.08
C LYS A 104 21.48 -11.62 -13.31
N GLN A 105 21.56 -12.02 -12.05
CA GLN A 105 22.79 -11.95 -11.26
C GLN A 105 23.90 -12.87 -11.78
N GLU A 106 23.56 -14.00 -12.40
CA GLU A 106 24.55 -14.89 -13.03
C GLU A 106 25.10 -14.37 -14.37
N MET A 107 24.41 -13.40 -14.99
CA MET A 107 24.80 -12.78 -16.27
C MET A 107 25.61 -11.49 -16.10
N GLU A 108 25.60 -10.87 -14.92
CA GLU A 108 26.44 -9.72 -14.53
C GLU A 108 27.77 -10.16 -13.91
#